data_AF-A0A1L7JNR5-F1
#
_entry.id   AF-A0A1L7JNR5-F1
#
_cell.length_a   1.000
_cell.length_b   1.000
_cell.length_c   1.000
_cell.angle_alpha   90.00
_cell.angle_beta   90.00
_cell.angle_gamma   90.00
#
_symmetry.space_group_name_H-M   'P 1'
#
loop_
_entity.id
_entity.type
_entity.pdbx_description
1 polymer ?
#
loop_
_entity_poly.entity_id
_entity_poly.type
_entity_poly.pdbx_seq_one_letter_code
_entity_poly.pdbx_strand_id
1 'polypeptide(L)'
;MFPNASEDSYNKIKACAEKVYKEWLQGKENKLTQLIFCNYGTPGNKDFNLYAEIVKELNTLGIPKEDIGIIHNAKTPAKKQKLINAFKEGDIRILIGSISKMGEGMNAQDRIIATHELDVPWKPAEIVQLEGRMLRQGNINSKVRIYRYVCKGTFDAFAWQTISRKANFIEQFMKGDTTIREMEDLGDGALDYETMVAIASENPLIMERMKMQTEVSKYSLLEAKHKNNIFRLQDKILNAKNRINTFTNRYTNILEDINQRTKETIVTKEDDSTEDIENKFKFIFYTNDNHIMEDRLEVGSYIIEKFRNLSISDDIVYIGNIEDLK
;
A
#
# COMPACT_ATOMS: atom_id res chain seq x y z
N MET A 1 -18.32 19.74 -32.21
CA MET A 1 -19.53 19.40 -33.00
C MET A 1 -19.13 18.23 -33.89
N PHE A 2 -19.76 17.07 -33.71
CA PHE A 2 -19.35 15.82 -34.32
C PHE A 2 -19.92 15.70 -35.74
N PRO A 3 -19.11 15.53 -36.80
CA PRO A 3 -19.63 15.32 -38.14
C PRO A 3 -20.24 13.92 -38.37
N ASN A 4 -19.85 12.90 -37.57
CA ASN A 4 -20.22 11.49 -37.76
C ASN A 4 -20.79 10.79 -36.50
N ALA A 5 -21.31 11.54 -35.51
CA ALA A 5 -21.72 10.97 -34.22
C ALA A 5 -22.76 9.83 -34.29
N SER A 6 -23.55 9.70 -35.36
CA SER A 6 -24.61 8.70 -35.46
C SER A 6 -24.08 7.26 -35.55
N GLU A 7 -23.02 7.02 -36.32
CA GLU A 7 -22.51 5.67 -36.58
C GLU A 7 -21.56 5.20 -35.46
N ASP A 8 -20.70 6.10 -34.97
CA ASP A 8 -19.81 5.82 -33.85
C ASP A 8 -20.55 5.60 -32.53
N SER A 9 -21.59 6.39 -32.26
CA SER A 9 -22.43 6.20 -31.07
C SER A 9 -23.19 4.88 -31.15
N TYR A 10 -23.65 4.50 -32.34
CA TYR A 10 -24.33 3.22 -32.56
C TYR A 10 -23.42 2.03 -32.23
N ASN A 11 -22.14 2.09 -32.64
CA ASN A 11 -21.14 1.08 -32.32
C ASN A 11 -20.87 0.96 -30.81
N LYS A 12 -20.77 2.09 -30.08
CA LYS A 12 -20.62 2.06 -28.61
C LYS A 12 -21.82 1.42 -27.91
N ILE A 13 -23.04 1.77 -28.34
CA ILE A 13 -24.28 1.23 -27.75
C ILE A 13 -24.32 -0.28 -27.94
N LYS A 14 -24.02 -0.77 -29.15
CA LYS A 14 -24.02 -2.21 -29.44
C LYS A 14 -22.99 -2.97 -28.63
N ALA A 15 -21.74 -2.48 -28.58
CA ALA A 15 -20.69 -3.07 -27.76
C ALA A 15 -21.06 -3.07 -26.27
N CYS A 16 -21.71 -2.00 -25.81
CA CYS A 16 -22.23 -1.92 -24.45
C CYS A 16 -23.31 -2.96 -24.19
N ALA A 17 -24.31 -3.07 -25.06
CA ALA A 17 -25.40 -4.01 -24.93
C ALA A 17 -24.91 -5.47 -24.89
N GLU A 18 -23.93 -5.83 -25.73
CA GLU A 18 -23.33 -7.17 -25.74
C GLU A 18 -22.64 -7.52 -24.41
N LYS A 19 -21.88 -6.58 -23.83
CA LYS A 19 -21.24 -6.78 -22.53
C LYS A 19 -22.27 -6.86 -21.41
N VAL A 20 -23.24 -5.95 -21.40
CA VAL A 20 -24.33 -5.93 -20.41
C VAL A 20 -25.10 -7.26 -20.44
N TYR A 21 -25.40 -7.78 -21.63
CA TYR A 21 -26.09 -9.06 -21.80
C TYR A 21 -25.27 -10.22 -21.23
N LYS A 22 -23.97 -10.27 -21.50
CA LYS A 22 -23.08 -11.30 -20.96
C LYS A 22 -23.08 -11.31 -19.43
N GLU A 23 -22.92 -10.14 -18.82
CA GLU A 23 -22.96 -9.98 -17.35
C GLU A 23 -24.34 -10.29 -16.77
N TRP A 24 -25.40 -9.90 -17.47
CA TRP A 24 -26.77 -10.17 -17.08
C TRP A 24 -27.06 -11.67 -17.06
N LEU A 25 -26.60 -12.40 -18.08
CA LEU A 25 -26.75 -13.86 -18.16
C LEU A 25 -25.97 -14.56 -17.05
N GLN A 26 -24.69 -14.20 -16.87
CA GLN A 26 -23.82 -14.79 -15.86
C GLN A 26 -24.28 -14.50 -14.43
N GLY A 27 -24.80 -13.30 -14.18
CA GLY A 27 -25.26 -12.87 -12.87
C GLY A 27 -26.70 -13.24 -12.52
N LYS A 28 -27.39 -14.03 -13.37
CA LYS A 28 -28.84 -14.29 -13.25
C LYS A 28 -29.22 -14.98 -11.94
N GLU A 29 -28.46 -15.99 -11.53
CA GLU A 29 -28.76 -16.75 -10.30
C GLU A 29 -28.67 -15.88 -9.04
N ASN A 30 -27.68 -14.99 -8.99
CA ASN A 30 -27.42 -14.12 -7.84
C ASN A 30 -28.12 -12.76 -7.93
N LYS A 31 -28.95 -12.55 -8.97
CA LYS A 31 -29.57 -11.27 -9.31
C LYS A 31 -28.56 -10.10 -9.31
N LEU A 32 -27.40 -10.31 -9.95
CA LEU A 32 -26.36 -9.27 -10.02
C LEU A 32 -26.82 -8.10 -10.87
N THR A 33 -26.36 -6.90 -10.50
CA THR A 33 -26.84 -5.64 -11.03
C THR A 33 -25.73 -4.86 -11.74
N GLN A 34 -26.12 -3.97 -12.63
CA GLN A 34 -25.22 -3.25 -13.53
C GLN A 34 -25.65 -1.80 -13.69
N LEU A 35 -24.67 -0.89 -13.76
CA LEU A 35 -24.90 0.53 -14.00
C LEU A 35 -24.41 0.93 -15.38
N ILE A 36 -25.23 1.68 -16.11
CA ILE A 36 -24.88 2.27 -17.41
C ILE A 36 -24.89 3.79 -17.26
N PHE A 37 -23.71 4.40 -17.38
CA PHE A 37 -23.48 5.83 -17.31
C PHE A 37 -23.48 6.46 -18.70
N CYS A 38 -24.33 7.47 -18.85
CA CYS A 38 -24.58 8.17 -20.11
C CYS A 38 -24.87 9.65 -19.81
N ASN A 39 -23.92 10.54 -20.09
CA ASN A 39 -24.05 11.97 -19.82
C ASN A 39 -24.62 12.73 -21.02
N TYR A 40 -24.32 12.29 -22.24
CA TYR A 40 -24.88 12.87 -23.46
C TYR A 40 -26.25 12.24 -23.77
N GLY A 41 -27.18 13.02 -24.34
CA GLY A 41 -28.55 12.55 -24.64
C GLY A 41 -29.55 12.68 -23.50
N THR A 42 -29.33 13.59 -22.54
CA THR A 42 -30.35 13.92 -21.52
C THR A 42 -31.66 14.31 -22.23
N PRO A 43 -32.82 13.69 -21.91
CA PRO A 43 -34.07 13.87 -22.64
C PRO A 43 -34.58 15.31 -22.47
N GLY A 44 -34.21 16.17 -23.41
CA GLY A 44 -34.50 17.60 -23.38
C GLY A 44 -34.57 18.28 -24.74
N ASN A 45 -33.97 17.73 -25.80
CA ASN A 45 -34.09 18.27 -27.17
C ASN A 45 -34.22 17.15 -28.21
N LYS A 46 -35.01 17.43 -29.25
CA LYS A 46 -35.75 16.48 -30.12
C LYS A 46 -34.93 15.58 -31.07
N ASP A 47 -33.61 15.55 -31.01
CA ASP A 47 -32.81 14.84 -32.02
C ASP A 47 -31.83 13.84 -31.39
N PHE A 48 -32.29 12.59 -31.24
CA PHE A 48 -31.60 11.40 -30.72
C PHE A 48 -31.64 11.20 -29.19
N ASN A 49 -32.48 10.25 -28.73
CA ASN A 49 -32.55 9.82 -27.33
C ASN A 49 -31.68 8.58 -27.11
N LEU A 50 -30.43 8.80 -26.70
CA LEU A 50 -29.44 7.73 -26.47
C LEU A 50 -29.95 6.66 -25.50
N TYR A 51 -30.71 7.05 -24.47
CA TYR A 51 -31.32 6.11 -23.52
C TYR A 51 -32.30 5.16 -24.18
N ALA A 52 -33.11 5.65 -25.12
CA ALA A 52 -34.10 4.83 -25.81
C ALA A 52 -33.43 3.81 -26.75
N GLU A 53 -32.35 4.21 -27.43
CA GLU A 53 -31.57 3.30 -28.28
C GLU A 53 -30.83 2.22 -27.47
N ILE A 54 -30.26 2.57 -26.31
CA ILE A 54 -29.65 1.57 -25.40
C ILE A 54 -30.71 0.53 -24.98
N VAL A 55 -31.89 0.98 -24.55
CA VAL A 55 -32.97 0.07 -24.16
C VAL A 55 -33.43 -0.80 -25.33
N LYS A 56 -33.51 -0.24 -26.54
CA LYS A 56 -33.88 -0.97 -27.74
C LYS A 56 -32.87 -2.09 -28.05
N GLU A 57 -31.58 -1.79 -28.04
CA GLU A 57 -30.52 -2.79 -28.27
C GLU A 57 -30.48 -3.87 -27.18
N LEU A 58 -30.65 -3.49 -25.90
CA LEU A 58 -30.75 -4.46 -24.81
C LEU A 58 -31.96 -5.40 -24.97
N ASN A 59 -33.12 -4.88 -25.38
CA ASN A 59 -34.30 -5.69 -25.66
C ASN A 59 -34.10 -6.62 -26.86
N THR A 60 -33.41 -6.15 -27.91
CA THR A 60 -33.08 -6.98 -29.09
C THR A 60 -32.22 -8.18 -28.70
N LEU A 61 -31.33 -8.04 -27.71
CA LEU A 61 -30.54 -9.15 -27.16
C LEU A 61 -31.33 -10.08 -26.21
N GLY A 62 -32.60 -9.76 -25.91
CA GLY A 62 -33.49 -10.60 -25.10
C GLY A 62 -33.54 -10.25 -23.62
N ILE A 63 -33.04 -9.08 -23.21
CA ILE A 63 -33.20 -8.60 -21.83
C ILE A 63 -34.63 -8.06 -21.67
N PRO A 64 -35.39 -8.51 -20.66
CA PRO A 64 -36.75 -8.04 -20.44
C PRO A 64 -36.75 -6.58 -19.98
N LYS A 65 -37.79 -5.83 -20.38
CA LYS A 65 -37.95 -4.42 -19.99
C LYS A 65 -38.09 -4.24 -18.49
N GLU A 66 -38.62 -5.26 -17.79
CA GLU A 66 -38.76 -5.23 -16.33
C GLU A 66 -37.42 -5.13 -15.60
N ASP A 67 -36.35 -5.71 -16.18
CA ASP A 67 -35.01 -5.71 -15.61
C ASP A 67 -34.27 -4.38 -15.83
N ILE A 68 -34.85 -3.45 -16.61
CA ILE A 68 -34.21 -2.20 -17.04
C ILE A 68 -34.88 -0.98 -16.41
N GLY A 69 -34.13 -0.23 -15.60
CA GLY A 69 -34.53 1.03 -15.00
C GLY A 69 -33.82 2.24 -15.64
N ILE A 70 -34.56 3.34 -15.82
CA ILE A 70 -33.98 4.64 -16.24
C ILE A 70 -34.23 5.67 -15.15
N ILE A 71 -33.17 6.22 -14.56
CA ILE A 71 -33.30 7.14 -13.41
C ILE A 71 -33.98 8.47 -13.79
N HIS A 72 -33.85 8.90 -15.05
CA HIS A 72 -34.47 10.13 -15.56
C HIS A 72 -36.00 10.04 -15.65
N ASN A 73 -36.57 8.84 -15.75
CA ASN A 73 -38.03 8.64 -15.76
C ASN A 73 -38.64 8.82 -14.36
N ALA A 74 -37.84 8.63 -13.30
CA ALA A 74 -38.25 8.84 -11.92
C ALA A 74 -38.10 10.32 -11.52
N LYS A 75 -39.11 11.16 -11.85
CA LYS A 75 -39.06 12.60 -11.59
C LYS A 75 -39.18 12.98 -10.11
N THR A 76 -39.87 12.19 -9.29
CA THR A 76 -40.08 12.49 -7.86
C THR A 76 -39.07 11.74 -6.98
N PRO A 77 -38.67 12.31 -5.82
CA PRO A 77 -37.77 11.63 -4.88
C PRO A 77 -38.27 10.24 -4.45
N ALA A 78 -39.58 10.11 -4.19
CA ALA A 78 -40.19 8.83 -3.83
C ALA A 78 -40.07 7.78 -4.95
N LYS A 79 -40.28 8.17 -6.23
CA LYS A 79 -40.11 7.26 -7.36
C LYS A 79 -38.65 6.87 -7.57
N LYS A 80 -37.70 7.80 -7.34
CA LYS A 80 -36.27 7.50 -7.41
C LYS A 80 -35.87 6.51 -6.33
N GLN A 81 -36.30 6.73 -5.10
CA GLN A 81 -36.01 5.81 -4.01
C GLN A 81 -36.58 4.41 -4.28
N LYS A 82 -37.82 4.33 -4.81
CA LYS A 82 -38.42 3.06 -5.21
C LYS A 82 -37.58 2.34 -6.28
N LEU A 83 -37.11 3.07 -7.29
CA LEU A 83 -36.24 2.53 -8.34
C LEU A 83 -34.90 2.03 -7.78
N ILE A 84 -34.28 2.82 -6.91
CA ILE A 84 -33.02 2.48 -6.25
C ILE A 84 -33.18 1.24 -5.37
N ASN A 85 -34.28 1.13 -4.62
CA ASN A 85 -34.57 -0.04 -3.80
C ASN A 85 -34.78 -1.30 -4.66
N ALA A 86 -35.56 -1.20 -5.75
CA ALA A 86 -35.75 -2.31 -6.69
C ALA A 86 -34.42 -2.74 -7.34
N PHE A 87 -33.54 -1.78 -7.64
CA PHE A 87 -32.20 -2.08 -8.12
C PHE A 87 -31.34 -2.77 -7.04
N LYS A 88 -31.39 -2.30 -5.79
CA LYS A 88 -30.65 -2.88 -4.67
C LYS A 88 -31.05 -4.33 -4.38
N GLU A 89 -32.35 -4.65 -4.46
CA GLU A 89 -32.87 -6.01 -4.28
C GLU A 89 -32.62 -6.93 -5.48
N GLY A 90 -32.23 -6.35 -6.63
CA GLY A 90 -31.99 -7.08 -7.87
C GLY A 90 -33.25 -7.40 -8.66
N ASP A 91 -34.37 -6.75 -8.34
CA ASP A 91 -35.61 -6.80 -9.15
C ASP A 91 -35.41 -6.02 -10.46
N ILE A 92 -34.64 -4.93 -10.41
CA ILE A 92 -34.11 -4.25 -11.59
C ILE A 92 -32.62 -4.54 -11.65
N ARG A 93 -32.15 -5.13 -12.75
CA ARG A 93 -30.77 -5.58 -12.88
C ARG A 93 -29.89 -4.60 -13.64
N ILE A 94 -30.48 -3.70 -14.42
CA ILE A 94 -29.76 -2.70 -15.21
C ILE A 94 -30.34 -1.33 -14.90
N LEU A 95 -29.51 -0.40 -14.44
CA LEU A 95 -29.92 0.99 -14.18
C LEU A 95 -29.12 1.94 -15.06
N ILE A 96 -29.85 2.78 -15.82
CA ILE A 96 -29.29 3.73 -16.78
C ILE A 96 -29.49 5.16 -16.29
N GLY A 97 -28.45 5.99 -16.35
CA GLY A 97 -28.50 7.37 -15.88
C GLY A 97 -27.24 8.20 -16.16
N SER A 98 -27.35 9.50 -15.93
CA SER A 98 -26.18 10.39 -15.92
C SER A 98 -25.39 10.25 -14.62
N ILE A 99 -24.08 10.58 -14.68
CA ILE A 99 -23.23 10.65 -13.49
C ILE A 99 -23.82 11.63 -12.46
N SER A 100 -24.38 12.76 -12.91
CA SER A 100 -25.01 13.73 -12.00
C SER A 100 -26.24 13.20 -11.27
N LYS A 101 -27.09 12.39 -11.91
CA LYS A 101 -28.32 11.86 -11.30
C LYS A 101 -28.09 10.62 -10.45
N MET A 102 -27.09 9.81 -10.80
CA MET A 102 -26.72 8.62 -10.04
C MET A 102 -25.63 8.89 -8.99
N GLY A 103 -24.90 10.01 -9.12
CA GLY A 103 -23.74 10.37 -8.31
C GLY A 103 -24.06 11.00 -6.94
N GLU A 104 -25.31 11.39 -6.67
CA GLU A 104 -25.74 11.90 -5.35
C GLU A 104 -26.65 10.89 -4.63
N GLY A 105 -26.19 10.37 -3.49
CA GLY A 105 -27.05 9.71 -2.50
C GLY A 105 -27.54 8.29 -2.79
N MET A 106 -27.16 7.64 -3.92
CA MET A 106 -27.57 6.26 -4.20
C MET A 106 -26.73 5.25 -3.39
N ASN A 107 -27.37 4.51 -2.46
CA ASN A 107 -26.79 3.41 -1.70
C ASN A 107 -27.32 2.08 -2.25
N ALA A 108 -26.69 1.58 -3.31
CA ALA A 108 -27.12 0.38 -4.02
C ALA A 108 -25.95 -0.49 -4.53
N GLN A 109 -24.82 -0.45 -3.81
CA GLN A 109 -23.57 -1.11 -4.18
C GLN A 109 -23.58 -2.65 -4.02
N ASP A 110 -24.51 -3.19 -3.23
CA ASP A 110 -24.42 -4.55 -2.68
C ASP A 110 -24.34 -5.66 -3.73
N ARG A 111 -24.95 -5.47 -4.92
CA ARG A 111 -25.04 -6.50 -5.98
C ARG A 111 -24.34 -6.12 -7.28
N ILE A 112 -23.64 -4.99 -7.31
CA ILE A 112 -23.10 -4.46 -8.56
C ILE A 112 -21.93 -5.33 -9.04
N ILE A 113 -22.05 -5.90 -10.24
CA ILE A 113 -20.97 -6.68 -10.87
C ILE A 113 -20.20 -5.88 -11.90
N ALA A 114 -20.87 -4.94 -12.58
CA ALA A 114 -20.28 -4.19 -13.68
C ALA A 114 -20.78 -2.74 -13.79
N THR A 115 -19.90 -1.87 -14.25
CA THR A 115 -20.21 -0.55 -14.79
C THR A 115 -19.94 -0.46 -16.27
N HIS A 116 -20.73 0.37 -16.93
CA HIS A 116 -20.57 0.71 -18.32
C HIS A 116 -20.54 2.23 -18.49
N GLU A 117 -19.40 2.78 -18.87
CA GLU A 117 -19.16 4.20 -19.10
C GLU A 117 -19.10 4.45 -20.61
N LEU A 118 -20.19 4.98 -21.17
CA LEU A 118 -20.32 5.26 -22.62
C LEU A 118 -19.64 6.57 -23.03
N ASP A 119 -19.55 7.52 -22.09
CA ASP A 119 -19.07 8.87 -22.31
C ASP A 119 -17.88 9.18 -21.40
N VAL A 120 -16.99 10.05 -21.90
CA VAL A 120 -15.84 10.55 -21.14
C VAL A 120 -16.28 11.76 -20.30
N PRO A 121 -16.13 11.76 -18.96
CA PRO A 121 -16.45 12.91 -18.13
C PRO A 121 -15.44 14.04 -18.34
N TRP A 122 -15.74 15.26 -17.85
CA TRP A 122 -14.87 16.42 -18.03
C TRP A 122 -13.98 16.71 -16.82
N LYS A 123 -14.25 16.05 -15.70
CA LYS A 123 -13.56 16.23 -14.42
C LYS A 123 -13.05 14.88 -13.90
N PRO A 124 -11.76 14.75 -13.56
CA PRO A 124 -11.23 13.53 -12.93
C PRO A 124 -11.96 13.14 -11.64
N ALA A 125 -12.39 14.13 -10.86
CA ALA A 125 -13.13 13.90 -9.62
C ALA A 125 -14.44 13.13 -9.83
N GLU A 126 -15.11 13.29 -10.99
CA GLU A 126 -16.33 12.55 -11.31
C GLU A 126 -16.05 11.06 -11.49
N ILE A 127 -14.91 10.71 -12.11
CA ILE A 127 -14.46 9.31 -12.28
C ILE A 127 -14.15 8.69 -10.92
N VAL A 128 -13.31 9.34 -10.13
CA VAL A 128 -12.91 8.83 -8.80
C VAL A 128 -14.14 8.68 -7.89
N GLN A 129 -15.07 9.64 -7.94
CA GLN A 129 -16.31 9.56 -7.18
C GLN A 129 -17.22 8.43 -7.65
N LEU A 130 -17.23 8.15 -8.96
CA LEU A 130 -17.98 7.03 -9.54
C LEU A 130 -17.43 5.69 -9.07
N GLU A 131 -16.14 5.46 -9.28
CA GLU A 131 -15.44 4.23 -8.89
C GLU A 131 -15.51 4.01 -7.39
N GLY A 132 -15.29 5.05 -6.59
CA GLY A 132 -15.35 5.01 -5.14
C GLY A 132 -16.76 4.75 -4.57
N ARG A 133 -17.82 4.86 -5.38
CA ARG A 133 -19.18 4.42 -4.99
C ARG A 133 -19.42 2.94 -5.26
N MET A 134 -18.69 2.38 -6.21
CA MET A 134 -18.83 0.98 -6.61
C MET A 134 -17.93 0.05 -5.81
N LEU A 135 -16.68 0.49 -5.60
CA LEU A 135 -15.64 -0.24 -4.87
C LEU A 135 -15.75 -0.01 -3.35
N ARG A 136 -16.95 -0.19 -2.80
CA ARG A 136 -17.21 -0.04 -1.36
C ARG A 136 -17.35 -1.39 -0.68
N GLN A 137 -16.97 -1.43 0.60
CA GLN A 137 -17.24 -2.56 1.48
C GLN A 137 -18.76 -2.81 1.53
N GLY A 138 -19.19 -4.06 1.38
CA GLY A 138 -20.60 -4.46 1.37
C GLY A 138 -21.11 -5.03 0.04
N ASN A 139 -20.33 -4.94 -1.04
CA ASN A 139 -20.64 -5.67 -2.27
C ASN A 139 -20.40 -7.17 -2.10
N ILE A 140 -21.36 -8.00 -2.51
CA ILE A 140 -21.24 -9.46 -2.49
C ILE A 140 -20.15 -9.97 -3.45
N ASN A 141 -19.81 -9.17 -4.46
CA ASN A 141 -18.79 -9.49 -5.44
C ASN A 141 -17.41 -9.00 -4.97
N SER A 142 -16.42 -9.90 -4.97
CA SER A 142 -15.03 -9.56 -4.64
C SER A 142 -14.33 -8.70 -5.70
N LYS A 143 -14.85 -8.72 -6.94
CA LYS A 143 -14.33 -7.95 -8.06
C LYS A 143 -15.49 -7.32 -8.83
N VAL A 144 -15.36 -6.03 -9.12
CA VAL A 144 -16.28 -5.27 -9.97
C VAL A 144 -15.57 -4.97 -11.28
N ARG A 145 -16.28 -5.09 -12.41
CA ARG A 145 -15.73 -4.80 -13.74
C ARG A 145 -16.15 -3.40 -14.19
N ILE A 146 -15.18 -2.57 -14.57
CA ILE A 146 -15.43 -1.23 -15.13
C ILE A 146 -15.17 -1.31 -16.64
N TYR A 147 -16.23 -1.11 -17.43
CA TYR A 147 -16.16 -1.09 -18.89
C TYR A 147 -16.23 0.36 -19.39
N ARG A 148 -15.16 0.83 -20.04
CA ARG A 148 -15.08 2.14 -20.70
C ARG A 148 -15.12 1.98 -22.20
N TYR A 149 -16.05 2.66 -22.86
CA TYR A 149 -16.24 2.57 -24.31
C TYR A 149 -15.65 3.79 -25.02
N VAL A 150 -14.62 3.57 -25.80
CA VAL A 150 -13.89 4.59 -26.55
C VAL A 150 -13.98 4.27 -28.03
N CYS A 151 -14.30 5.28 -28.85
CA CYS A 151 -14.22 5.12 -30.30
C CYS A 151 -12.81 5.49 -30.78
N LYS A 152 -12.32 4.74 -31.77
CA LYS A 152 -11.04 5.01 -32.39
C LYS A 152 -11.17 6.17 -33.38
N GLY A 153 -10.15 7.02 -33.46
CA GLY A 153 -10.12 8.17 -34.36
C GLY A 153 -11.06 9.32 -33.95
N THR A 154 -11.67 9.28 -32.77
CA THR A 154 -12.64 10.28 -32.33
C THR A 154 -12.05 11.29 -31.33
N PHE A 155 -12.83 12.33 -31.05
CA PHE A 155 -12.52 13.35 -30.05
C PHE A 155 -12.41 12.79 -28.61
N ASP A 156 -12.77 11.52 -28.37
CA ASP A 156 -12.57 10.86 -27.08
C ASP A 156 -11.09 10.89 -26.65
N ALA A 157 -10.14 10.84 -27.60
CA ALA A 157 -8.71 10.97 -27.33
C ALA A 157 -8.38 12.29 -26.63
N PHE A 158 -8.96 13.38 -27.12
CA PHE A 158 -8.71 14.71 -26.57
C PHE A 158 -9.34 14.88 -25.19
N ALA A 159 -10.52 14.30 -24.97
CA ALA A 159 -11.20 14.32 -23.67
C ALA A 159 -10.38 13.55 -22.61
N TRP A 160 -9.92 12.33 -22.94
CA TRP A 160 -9.06 11.56 -22.06
C TRP A 160 -7.71 12.23 -21.81
N GLN A 161 -7.11 12.86 -22.81
CA GLN A 161 -5.87 13.63 -22.64
C GLN A 161 -6.07 14.79 -21.67
N THR A 162 -7.21 15.47 -21.77
CA THR A 162 -7.56 16.57 -20.87
C THR A 162 -7.78 16.08 -19.44
N ILE A 163 -8.42 14.92 -19.25
CA ILE A 163 -8.53 14.29 -17.93
C ILE A 163 -7.17 13.90 -17.38
N SER A 164 -6.32 13.23 -18.17
CA SER A 164 -4.98 12.80 -17.76
C SER A 164 -4.18 13.99 -17.22
N ARG A 165 -4.13 15.09 -17.98
CA ARG A 165 -3.45 16.33 -17.57
C ARG A 165 -3.99 16.89 -16.25
N LYS A 166 -5.32 16.93 -16.09
CA LYS A 166 -5.95 17.41 -14.85
C LYS A 166 -5.69 16.49 -13.66
N ALA A 167 -5.72 15.17 -13.87
CA ALA A 167 -5.49 14.17 -12.83
C ALA A 167 -4.03 14.23 -12.34
N ASN A 168 -3.06 14.27 -13.26
CA ASN A 168 -1.65 14.43 -12.95
C ASN A 168 -1.38 15.70 -12.14
N PHE A 169 -1.98 16.82 -12.53
CA PHE A 169 -1.84 18.07 -11.78
C PHE A 169 -2.35 17.94 -10.33
N ILE A 170 -3.51 17.30 -10.13
CA ILE A 170 -4.06 17.06 -8.79
C ILE A 170 -3.14 16.14 -7.99
N GLU A 171 -2.63 15.06 -8.57
CA GLU A 171 -1.76 14.11 -7.88
C GLU A 171 -0.45 14.76 -7.42
N GLN A 172 0.17 15.57 -8.29
CA GLN A 172 1.39 16.31 -7.95
C GLN A 172 1.13 17.35 -6.86
N PHE A 173 0.01 18.09 -6.95
CA PHE A 173 -0.40 19.01 -5.90
C PHE A 173 -0.59 18.29 -4.54
N MET A 174 -1.21 17.11 -4.54
CA MET A 174 -1.43 16.31 -3.34
C MET A 174 -0.13 15.73 -2.76
N LYS A 175 0.89 15.46 -3.59
CA LYS A 175 2.22 15.01 -3.13
C LYS A 175 3.01 16.13 -2.44
N GLY A 176 2.71 17.40 -2.73
CA GLY A 176 3.24 18.55 -1.99
C GLY A 176 4.76 18.76 -2.15
N ASP A 177 5.39 18.18 -3.17
CA ASP A 177 6.82 18.26 -3.37
C ASP A 177 7.20 19.62 -3.98
N THR A 178 7.88 20.46 -3.21
CA THR A 178 8.28 21.83 -3.60
C THR A 178 9.56 21.87 -4.44
N THR A 179 10.21 20.72 -4.64
CA THR A 179 11.47 20.60 -5.38
C THR A 179 11.27 20.39 -6.89
N ILE A 180 10.07 20.02 -7.30
CA ILE A 180 9.69 19.76 -8.69
C ILE A 180 9.33 21.09 -9.37
N ARG A 181 10.33 21.75 -9.99
CA ARG A 181 10.13 22.95 -10.82
C ARG A 181 9.74 22.64 -12.27
N GLU A 182 9.88 21.39 -12.69
CA GLU A 182 9.49 20.88 -14.00
C GLU A 182 8.59 19.66 -13.83
N MET A 183 7.44 19.66 -14.53
CA MET A 183 6.41 18.62 -14.39
C MET A 183 6.93 17.28 -14.94
N GLU A 184 7.36 16.39 -14.07
CA GLU A 184 7.64 15.00 -14.44
C GLU A 184 6.34 14.19 -14.52
N ASP A 185 6.22 13.42 -15.60
CA ASP A 185 5.01 12.70 -15.95
C ASP A 185 4.92 11.37 -15.18
N LEU A 186 3.68 10.94 -14.98
CA LEU A 186 3.23 9.65 -14.42
C LEU A 186 2.95 9.61 -12.91
N GLY A 187 1.72 10.00 -12.59
CA GLY A 187 0.96 9.42 -11.51
C GLY A 187 0.34 8.06 -11.85
N ASP A 188 0.01 7.24 -10.84
CA ASP A 188 -0.55 5.87 -11.02
C ASP A 188 -1.90 5.89 -11.76
N GLY A 189 -2.69 6.96 -11.61
CA GLY A 189 -3.94 7.15 -12.34
C GLY A 189 -3.78 7.65 -13.79
N ALA A 190 -2.65 8.27 -14.13
CA ALA A 190 -2.43 8.83 -15.46
C ALA A 190 -2.13 7.77 -16.53
N LEU A 191 -1.51 6.66 -16.12
CA LEU A 191 -1.19 5.53 -17.00
C LEU A 191 -2.46 4.92 -17.63
N ASP A 192 -3.57 4.86 -16.88
CA ASP A 192 -4.85 4.35 -17.38
C ASP A 192 -5.50 5.31 -18.38
N TYR A 193 -5.48 6.62 -18.09
CA TYR A 193 -6.01 7.64 -19.00
C TYR A 193 -5.18 7.78 -20.27
N GLU A 194 -3.87 7.67 -20.17
CA GLU A 194 -2.95 7.68 -21.30
C GLU A 194 -3.13 6.49 -22.24
N THR A 195 -3.44 5.31 -21.68
CA THR A 195 -3.80 4.14 -22.46
C THR A 195 -5.09 4.41 -23.26
N MET A 196 -6.07 5.09 -22.68
CA MET A 196 -7.29 5.49 -23.39
C MET A 196 -7.01 6.49 -24.51
N VAL A 197 -6.11 7.45 -24.32
CA VAL A 197 -5.64 8.37 -25.38
C VAL A 197 -5.00 7.57 -26.51
N ALA A 198 -4.12 6.62 -26.20
CA ALA A 198 -3.43 5.81 -27.20
C ALA A 198 -4.40 4.98 -28.05
N ILE A 199 -5.42 4.36 -27.42
CA ILE A 199 -6.46 3.59 -28.11
C ILE A 199 -7.28 4.49 -29.02
N ALA A 200 -7.64 5.69 -28.56
CA ALA A 200 -8.44 6.62 -29.32
C ALA A 200 -7.68 7.28 -30.47
N SER A 201 -6.36 7.54 -30.34
CA SER A 201 -5.56 8.24 -31.34
C SER A 201 -5.13 7.40 -32.55
N GLU A 202 -5.45 6.10 -32.60
CA GLU A 202 -5.09 5.15 -33.68
C GLU A 202 -3.60 5.02 -34.03
N ASN A 203 -2.70 5.71 -33.32
CA ASN A 203 -1.27 5.64 -33.60
C ASN A 203 -0.66 4.43 -32.87
N PRO A 204 -0.20 3.38 -33.60
CA PRO A 204 0.37 2.19 -32.99
C PRO A 204 1.61 2.48 -32.15
N LEU A 205 2.40 3.50 -32.53
CA LEU A 205 3.62 3.89 -31.83
C LEU A 205 3.31 4.46 -30.45
N ILE A 206 2.19 5.16 -30.27
CA ILE A 206 1.78 5.69 -28.96
C ILE A 206 1.41 4.52 -28.05
N MET A 207 0.67 3.54 -28.55
CA MET A 207 0.29 2.35 -27.78
C MET A 207 1.51 1.49 -27.42
N GLU A 208 2.46 1.33 -28.34
CA GLU A 208 3.73 0.65 -28.06
C GLU A 208 4.55 1.39 -27.00
N ARG A 209 4.67 2.73 -27.13
CA ARG A 209 5.33 3.57 -26.14
C ARG A 209 4.70 3.42 -24.76
N MET A 210 3.36 3.44 -24.65
CA MET A 210 2.66 3.30 -23.36
C MET A 210 2.87 1.91 -22.74
N LYS A 211 2.86 0.84 -23.55
CA LYS A 211 3.18 -0.51 -23.07
C LYS A 211 4.60 -0.57 -22.53
N MET A 212 5.57 -0.07 -23.29
CA MET A 212 6.96 -0.01 -22.86
C MET A 212 7.12 0.83 -21.59
N GLN A 213 6.43 1.96 -21.49
CA GLN A 213 6.47 2.85 -20.33
C GLN A 213 5.88 2.19 -19.07
N THR A 214 4.79 1.43 -19.22
CA THR A 214 4.22 0.60 -18.15
C THR A 214 5.20 -0.47 -17.67
N GLU A 215 5.85 -1.15 -18.62
CA GLU A 215 6.85 -2.17 -18.31
C GLU A 215 8.06 -1.56 -17.60
N VAL A 216 8.57 -0.42 -18.08
CA VAL A 216 9.66 0.32 -17.44
C VAL A 216 9.28 0.68 -16.01
N SER A 217 8.11 1.29 -15.77
CA SER A 217 7.65 1.62 -14.41
C SER A 217 7.57 0.40 -13.49
N LYS A 218 7.08 -0.73 -14.01
CA LYS A 218 7.04 -2.01 -13.28
C LYS A 218 8.45 -2.50 -12.94
N TYR A 219 9.38 -2.46 -13.89
CA TYR A 219 10.76 -2.90 -13.68
C TYR A 219 11.50 -1.98 -12.71
N SER A 220 11.33 -0.66 -12.83
CA SER A 220 11.90 0.33 -11.89
C SER A 220 11.41 0.10 -10.46
N LEU A 221 10.11 -0.21 -10.27
CA LEU A 221 9.57 -0.57 -8.96
C LEU A 221 10.16 -1.87 -8.41
N LEU A 222 10.33 -2.89 -9.26
CA LEU A 222 10.96 -4.16 -8.87
C LEU A 222 12.43 -3.97 -8.51
N GLU A 223 13.16 -3.14 -9.26
CA GLU A 223 14.54 -2.79 -8.99
C GLU A 223 14.65 -2.05 -7.65
N ALA A 224 13.81 -1.04 -7.41
CA ALA A 224 13.77 -0.33 -6.14
C ALA A 224 13.49 -1.27 -4.96
N LYS A 225 12.52 -2.19 -5.11
CA LYS A 225 12.25 -3.25 -4.10
C LYS A 225 13.46 -4.16 -3.90
N HIS A 226 14.17 -4.52 -4.96
CA HIS A 226 15.37 -5.34 -4.88
C HIS A 226 16.50 -4.62 -4.14
N LYS A 227 16.78 -3.35 -4.48
CA LYS A 227 17.76 -2.50 -3.78
C LYS A 227 17.42 -2.36 -2.30
N ASN A 228 16.16 -2.05 -1.97
CA ASN A 228 15.71 -1.98 -0.56
C ASN A 228 15.89 -3.31 0.18
N ASN A 229 15.67 -4.45 -0.50
CA ASN A 229 15.95 -5.76 0.08
C ASN A 229 17.45 -5.99 0.32
N ILE A 230 18.32 -5.58 -0.61
CA ILE A 230 19.78 -5.65 -0.43
C ILE A 230 20.19 -4.82 0.78
N PHE A 231 19.77 -3.56 0.87
CA PHE A 231 20.09 -2.69 2.02
C PHE A 231 19.62 -3.31 3.33
N ARG A 232 18.38 -3.82 3.37
CA ARG A 232 17.86 -4.52 4.56
C ARG A 232 18.68 -5.75 4.93
N LEU A 233 19.18 -6.51 3.96
CA LEU A 233 20.03 -7.67 4.21
C LEU A 233 21.43 -7.25 4.70
N GLN A 234 22.01 -6.21 4.13
CA GLN A 234 23.28 -5.63 4.56
C GLN A 234 23.18 -5.15 6.02
N ASP A 235 22.12 -4.42 6.37
CA ASP A 235 21.87 -3.98 7.74
C ASP A 235 21.72 -5.16 8.71
N LYS A 236 21.04 -6.24 8.29
CA LYS A 236 20.94 -7.47 9.11
C LYS A 236 22.31 -8.12 9.33
N ILE A 237 23.15 -8.18 8.30
CA ILE A 237 24.50 -8.73 8.41
C ILE A 237 25.35 -7.87 9.34
N LEU A 238 25.31 -6.54 9.20
CA LEU A 238 26.04 -5.61 10.06
C LEU A 238 25.63 -5.76 11.53
N ASN A 239 24.32 -5.78 11.79
CA ASN A 239 23.78 -5.98 13.13
C ASN A 239 24.14 -7.34 13.73
N ALA A 240 24.16 -8.41 12.92
CA ALA A 240 24.60 -9.73 13.37
C ALA A 240 26.09 -9.75 13.74
N LYS A 241 26.95 -9.10 12.94
CA LYS A 241 28.39 -8.96 13.25
C LYS A 241 28.62 -8.20 14.55
N ASN A 242 27.92 -7.08 14.75
CA ASN A 242 28.01 -6.30 15.98
C ASN A 242 27.56 -7.11 17.21
N ARG A 243 26.50 -7.93 17.06
CA ARG A 243 26.06 -8.86 18.11
C ARG A 243 27.12 -9.92 18.42
N ILE A 244 27.72 -10.54 17.40
CA ILE A 244 28.81 -11.51 17.60
C ILE A 244 29.94 -10.87 18.39
N ASN A 245 30.42 -9.68 17.98
CA ASN A 245 31.49 -8.98 18.69
C ASN A 245 31.11 -8.70 20.16
N THR A 246 29.89 -8.23 20.39
CA THR A 246 29.37 -7.97 21.75
C THR A 246 29.33 -9.25 22.60
N PHE A 247 28.87 -10.36 22.04
CA PHE A 247 28.82 -11.64 22.75
C PHE A 247 30.20 -12.23 22.98
N THR A 248 31.13 -12.09 22.03
CA THR A 248 32.52 -12.49 22.19
C THR A 248 33.18 -11.70 23.31
N ASN A 249 33.06 -10.37 23.33
CA ASN A 249 33.62 -9.55 24.41
C ASN A 249 33.02 -9.92 25.78
N ARG A 250 31.71 -10.16 25.85
CA ARG A 250 31.07 -10.66 27.07
C ARG A 250 31.62 -12.01 27.50
N TYR A 251 31.83 -12.93 26.57
CA TYR A 251 32.41 -14.25 26.86
C TYR A 251 33.84 -14.12 27.41
N THR A 252 34.66 -13.26 26.81
CA THR A 252 36.03 -12.99 27.29
C THR A 252 36.02 -12.40 28.69
N ASN A 253 35.18 -11.39 28.94
CA ASN A 253 35.08 -10.77 30.27
C ASN A 253 34.61 -11.79 31.33
N ILE A 254 33.64 -12.64 31.01
CA ILE A 254 33.18 -13.69 31.92
C ILE A 254 34.30 -14.72 32.19
N LEU A 255 35.10 -15.09 31.19
CA LEU A 255 36.26 -15.97 31.38
C LEU A 255 37.33 -15.32 32.28
N GLU A 256 37.60 -14.03 32.09
CA GLU A 256 38.50 -13.27 32.96
C GLU A 256 37.98 -13.23 34.40
N ASP A 257 36.69 -12.96 34.61
CA ASP A 257 36.05 -12.99 35.92
C ASP A 257 36.14 -14.38 36.58
N ILE A 258 35.91 -15.46 35.81
CA ILE A 258 36.06 -16.84 36.31
C ILE A 258 37.52 -17.11 36.70
N ASN A 259 38.49 -16.70 35.89
CA ASN A 259 39.92 -16.90 36.17
C ASN A 259 40.38 -16.10 37.39
N GLN A 260 39.92 -14.86 37.55
CA GLN A 260 40.18 -14.06 38.75
C GLN A 260 39.58 -14.74 39.98
N ARG A 261 38.31 -15.17 39.91
CA ARG A 261 37.69 -15.94 41.00
C ARG A 261 38.46 -17.22 41.30
N THR A 262 38.95 -17.95 40.30
CA THR A 262 39.71 -19.19 40.52
C THR A 262 41.08 -18.93 41.18
N LYS A 263 41.72 -17.79 40.88
CA LYS A 263 42.96 -17.35 41.55
C LYS A 263 42.73 -16.82 42.96
N GLU A 264 41.58 -16.18 43.20
CA GLU A 264 41.19 -15.62 44.51
C GLU A 264 40.42 -16.63 45.38
N THR A 265 40.07 -17.80 44.85
CA THR A 265 39.47 -18.89 45.62
C THR A 265 40.57 -19.52 46.47
N ILE A 266 40.56 -19.18 47.74
CA ILE A 266 41.23 -19.89 48.82
C ILE A 266 40.77 -21.35 48.75
N VAL A 267 41.68 -22.26 48.37
CA VAL A 267 41.47 -23.70 48.57
C VAL A 267 41.53 -23.92 50.08
N THR A 268 40.38 -24.05 50.74
CA THR A 268 40.35 -24.76 52.03
C THR A 268 40.59 -26.22 51.69
N LYS A 269 41.83 -26.70 51.86
CA LYS A 269 42.04 -28.14 51.99
C LYS A 269 41.34 -28.58 53.26
N GLU A 270 40.31 -29.41 53.12
CA GLU A 270 39.98 -30.36 54.19
C GLU A 270 41.17 -31.33 54.27
N ASP A 271 42.06 -31.13 55.24
CA ASP A 271 43.00 -32.17 55.63
C ASP A 271 42.20 -33.21 56.43
N ASP A 272 41.80 -34.29 55.75
CA ASP A 272 41.33 -35.54 56.34
C ASP A 272 42.49 -36.27 57.03
N SER A 273 43.08 -35.65 58.06
CA SER A 273 43.93 -36.33 59.02
C SER A 273 43.31 -36.17 60.41
N THR A 274 42.75 -37.28 60.87
CA THR A 274 42.37 -37.57 62.25
C THR A 274 43.46 -37.18 63.25
N GLU A 275 43.02 -36.76 64.45
CA GLU A 275 43.75 -36.48 65.70
C GLU A 275 44.26 -35.03 65.86
N ASP A 276 43.45 -34.14 66.47
CA ASP A 276 43.57 -33.87 67.91
C ASP A 276 42.61 -32.76 68.40
N ILE A 277 42.04 -33.03 69.57
CA ILE A 277 41.06 -32.23 70.29
C ILE A 277 41.81 -31.15 71.08
N GLU A 278 42.08 -30.00 70.48
CA GLU A 278 42.18 -28.74 71.22
C GLU A 278 41.98 -27.55 70.27
N ASN A 279 40.73 -27.09 70.23
CA ASN A 279 40.25 -26.03 69.37
C ASN A 279 40.86 -24.68 69.81
N LYS A 280 42.01 -24.31 69.23
CA LYS A 280 42.46 -22.92 69.10
C LYS A 280 42.71 -22.64 67.63
N PHE A 281 41.71 -22.03 66.97
CA PHE A 281 41.87 -21.43 65.65
C PHE A 281 43.04 -20.45 65.68
N LYS A 282 44.23 -20.90 65.26
CA LYS A 282 45.39 -20.04 65.11
C LYS A 282 45.25 -19.32 63.77
N PHE A 283 45.00 -18.02 63.82
CA PHE A 283 44.95 -17.17 62.63
C PHE A 283 46.38 -16.93 62.16
N ILE A 284 46.70 -17.35 60.94
CA ILE A 284 48.02 -17.11 60.34
C ILE A 284 47.80 -16.50 58.95
N PHE A 285 48.43 -15.36 58.71
CA PHE A 285 48.35 -14.59 57.48
C PHE A 285 49.70 -14.62 56.77
N TYR A 286 49.69 -15.00 55.49
CA TYR A 286 50.90 -15.15 54.68
C TYR A 286 50.87 -14.16 53.52
N THR A 287 51.98 -13.48 53.26
CA THR A 287 52.14 -12.61 52.08
C THR A 287 53.02 -13.28 51.02
N ASN A 288 52.90 -12.87 49.76
CA ASN A 288 53.74 -13.36 48.65
C ASN A 288 55.25 -13.07 48.88
N ASP A 289 55.54 -12.18 49.82
CA ASP A 289 56.87 -11.73 50.22
C ASP A 289 57.48 -12.66 51.31
N ASN A 290 56.83 -13.80 51.60
CA ASN A 290 57.17 -14.77 52.66
C ASN A 290 57.07 -14.22 54.09
N HIS A 291 56.30 -13.16 54.31
CA HIS A 291 56.05 -12.62 55.65
C HIS A 291 54.87 -13.35 56.30
N ILE A 292 55.05 -13.82 57.54
CA ILE A 292 54.06 -14.59 58.31
C ILE A 292 53.63 -13.74 59.50
N MET A 293 52.33 -13.45 59.61
CA MET A 293 51.76 -12.68 60.72
C MET A 293 50.68 -13.51 61.41
N GLU A 294 50.70 -13.56 62.74
CA GLU A 294 49.71 -14.30 63.54
C GLU A 294 48.72 -13.37 64.27
N ASP A 295 49.00 -12.06 64.33
CA ASP A 295 48.12 -11.06 64.95
C ASP A 295 47.19 -10.38 63.92
N ARG A 296 45.89 -10.35 64.23
CA ARG A 296 44.85 -9.76 63.36
C ARG A 296 44.98 -8.25 63.21
N LEU A 297 45.45 -7.53 64.22
CA LEU A 297 45.63 -6.07 64.16
C LEU A 297 46.82 -5.68 63.28
N GLU A 298 47.87 -6.48 63.31
CA GLU A 298 49.06 -6.32 62.46
C GLU A 298 48.71 -6.54 60.99
N VAL A 299 47.94 -7.60 60.70
CA VAL A 299 47.44 -7.89 59.35
C VAL A 299 46.54 -6.78 58.83
N GLY A 300 45.62 -6.26 59.65
CA GLY A 300 44.76 -5.15 59.27
C GLY A 300 45.55 -3.88 58.93
N SER A 301 46.58 -3.57 59.71
CA SER A 301 47.45 -2.41 59.48
C SER A 301 48.27 -2.58 58.20
N TYR A 302 48.82 -3.77 57.97
CA TYR A 302 49.60 -4.11 56.79
C TYR A 302 48.79 -3.99 55.49
N ILE A 303 47.54 -4.47 55.49
CA ILE A 303 46.63 -4.35 54.35
C ILE A 303 46.34 -2.87 54.07
N ILE A 304 45.99 -2.09 55.09
CA ILE A 304 45.68 -0.65 54.92
C ILE A 304 46.90 0.11 54.37
N GLU A 305 48.11 -0.23 54.79
CA GLU A 305 49.34 0.40 54.30
C GLU A 305 49.64 0.06 52.83
N LYS A 306 49.55 -1.22 52.43
CA LYS A 306 49.75 -1.65 51.03
C LYS A 306 48.71 -1.04 50.09
N PHE A 307 47.45 -0.93 50.52
CA PHE A 307 46.39 -0.34 49.71
C PHE A 307 46.35 1.19 49.76
N ARG A 308 47.03 1.86 50.71
CA ARG A 308 47.12 3.33 50.78
C ARG A 308 47.86 3.95 49.60
N ASN A 309 48.82 3.23 49.02
CA ASN A 309 49.66 3.71 47.91
C ASN A 309 49.07 3.40 46.52
N LEU A 310 47.93 2.71 46.45
CA LEU A 310 47.14 2.60 45.23
C LEU A 310 46.27 3.86 45.10
N SER A 311 46.89 4.98 44.72
CA SER A 311 46.15 6.10 44.18
C SER A 311 45.49 5.64 42.88
N ILE A 312 44.16 5.56 42.86
CA ILE A 312 43.40 5.63 41.61
C ILE A 312 43.85 6.94 40.98
N SER A 313 44.57 6.87 39.85
CA SER A 313 44.96 8.09 39.14
C SER A 313 43.67 8.79 38.68
N ASP A 314 43.51 10.05 39.07
CA ASP A 314 42.47 10.96 38.57
C ASP A 314 42.79 11.49 37.15
N ASP A 315 43.82 10.94 36.48
CA ASP A 315 44.15 11.31 35.12
C ASP A 315 43.03 10.88 34.16
N ILE A 316 42.29 11.86 33.65
CA ILE A 316 41.34 11.68 32.55
C ILE A 316 42.12 11.27 31.31
N VAL A 317 42.07 9.98 30.96
CA VAL A 317 42.64 9.47 29.70
C VAL A 317 41.68 9.82 28.56
N TYR A 318 42.12 10.72 27.68
CA TYR A 318 41.38 11.11 26.48
C TYR A 318 41.44 10.00 25.42
N ILE A 319 40.33 9.29 25.20
CA ILE A 319 40.22 8.18 24.24
C ILE A 319 39.69 8.69 22.87
N GLY A 320 40.34 9.70 22.29
CA GLY A 320 40.16 10.11 20.89
C GLY A 320 38.75 10.63 20.46
N ASN A 321 38.71 11.36 19.35
CA ASN A 321 37.50 11.96 18.78
C ASN A 321 36.85 11.06 17.71
N ILE A 322 35.52 10.92 17.75
CA ILE A 322 34.71 10.27 16.70
C ILE A 322 34.37 11.32 15.65
N GLU A 323 35.34 11.69 14.82
CA GLU A 323 35.08 12.39 13.56
C GLU A 323 36.09 11.93 12.53
N ASP A 324 35.85 10.76 11.96
CA ASP A 324 36.24 10.41 10.58
C ASP A 324 35.48 9.14 10.16
N LEU A 325 34.17 9.31 9.96
CA LEU A 325 33.38 8.47 9.06
C LEU A 325 32.93 9.37 7.91
N LYS A 326 33.77 9.43 6.88
CA LYS A 326 33.35 9.80 5.52
C LYS A 326 33.33 8.56 4.65
#